data_AF-A0A352IQA1-F1
#
_entry.id   AF-A0A352IQA1-F1
#
_cell.length_a   1.000
_cell.length_b   1.000
_cell.length_c   1.000
_cell.angle_alpha   90.00
_cell.angle_beta   90.00
_cell.angle_gamma   90.00
#
_symmetry.space_group_name_H-M   'P 1'
#
loop_
_entity.id
_entity.type
_entity.pdbx_description
1 polymer ?
#
loop_
_entity_poly.entity_id
_entity_poly.type
_entity_poly.pdbx_seq_one_letter_code
_entity_poly.pdbx_strand_id
1 'polypeptide(L)'
;FPNQVNNVLGFPFIFRGALDVRATAINEEMKVAAVNAIRELAKEPVPQEICEAYGVESFEFGKEYIIPKPMDVRLLEVVPAAVARAAVDSGVARN
;
A
#
# COMPACT_ATOMS: atom_id res chain seq x y z
N PHE A 1 16.19 -9.04 7.32
CA PHE A 1 15.21 -9.11 8.43
C PHE A 1 13.80 -9.27 7.85
N PRO A 2 12.92 -10.04 8.49
CA PRO A 2 11.62 -10.47 7.95
C PRO A 2 10.63 -9.31 7.69
N ASN A 3 10.56 -8.36 8.62
CA ASN A 3 9.62 -7.23 8.58
C ASN A 3 10.35 -5.92 8.24
N GLN A 4 10.55 -5.66 6.94
CA GLN A 4 11.23 -4.45 6.51
C GLN A 4 10.29 -3.25 6.56
N VAL A 5 10.35 -2.48 7.64
CA VAL A 5 9.64 -1.20 7.75
C VAL A 5 10.45 -0.14 6.99
N ASN A 6 9.94 0.28 5.83
CA ASN A 6 10.61 1.25 4.98
C ASN A 6 9.57 2.08 4.19
N ASN A 7 9.91 3.35 3.90
CA ASN A 7 9.04 4.27 3.17
C ASN A 7 8.79 3.88 1.71
N VAL A 8 9.55 2.94 1.14
CA VAL A 8 9.30 2.36 -0.19
C VAL A 8 7.89 1.75 -0.31
N LEU A 9 7.30 1.33 0.80
CA LEU A 9 5.93 0.80 0.86
C LEU A 9 4.85 1.90 0.87
N GLY A 10 5.23 3.15 1.07
CA GLY A 10 4.32 4.29 1.16
C GLY A 10 4.53 5.31 0.04
N PHE A 11 5.75 5.84 -0.09
CA PHE A 11 6.06 6.97 -0.97
C PHE A 11 5.57 6.79 -2.41
N PRO A 12 5.91 5.69 -3.15
CA PRO A 12 5.49 5.56 -4.54
C PRO A 12 3.97 5.58 -4.72
N PHE A 13 3.26 4.94 -3.79
CA PHE A 13 1.83 4.70 -3.92
C PHE A 13 0.98 5.87 -3.43
N ILE A 14 1.40 6.55 -2.37
CA ILE A 14 0.76 7.78 -1.89
C ILE A 14 0.85 8.87 -2.97
N PHE A 15 2.02 9.03 -3.57
CA PHE A 15 2.20 9.99 -4.67
C PHE A 15 1.38 9.60 -5.88
N ARG A 16 1.34 8.32 -6.26
CA ARG A 16 0.51 7.86 -7.37
C ARG A 16 -0.97 8.19 -7.16
N GLY A 17 -1.54 7.83 -6.01
CA GLY A 17 -2.96 8.11 -5.71
C GLY A 17 -3.27 9.60 -5.66
N ALA A 18 -2.37 10.42 -5.12
CA ALA A 18 -2.51 11.87 -5.12
C ALA A 18 -2.48 12.48 -6.53
N LEU A 19 -1.57 11.99 -7.39
CA LEU A 19 -1.45 12.45 -8.78
C LEU A 19 -2.64 12.03 -9.64
N ASP A 20 -3.17 10.81 -9.44
CA ASP A 20 -4.31 10.28 -10.19
C ASP A 20 -5.56 11.17 -10.06
N VAL A 21 -5.74 11.87 -8.93
CA VAL A 21 -6.87 12.79 -8.67
C VAL A 21 -6.47 14.26 -8.54
N ARG A 22 -5.25 14.59 -8.96
CA ARG A 22 -4.69 15.96 -8.92
C ARG A 22 -4.86 16.64 -7.56
N ALA A 23 -4.60 15.90 -6.48
CA ALA A 23 -4.74 16.39 -5.12
C ALA A 23 -3.88 17.63 -4.88
N THR A 24 -4.43 18.59 -4.14
CA THR A 24 -3.74 19.86 -3.81
C THR A 24 -2.73 19.74 -2.68
N ALA A 25 -2.86 18.70 -1.86
CA ALA A 25 -2.01 18.40 -0.73
C ALA A 25 -2.03 16.90 -0.43
N ILE A 26 -1.05 16.43 0.34
CA ILE A 26 -1.09 15.13 1.02
C ILE A 26 -1.49 15.38 2.48
N ASN A 27 -2.72 15.03 2.85
CA ASN A 27 -3.26 15.27 4.20
C ASN A 27 -3.21 14.01 5.09
N GLU A 28 -3.67 14.11 6.34
CA GLU A 28 -3.65 12.99 7.28
C GLU A 28 -4.61 11.86 6.88
N GLU A 29 -5.78 12.20 6.33
CA GLU A 29 -6.76 11.23 5.85
C GLU A 29 -6.16 10.31 4.78
N MET A 30 -5.39 10.88 3.85
CA MET A 30 -4.66 10.12 2.83
C MET A 30 -3.59 9.19 3.43
N LYS A 31 -2.85 9.66 4.45
CA LYS A 31 -1.84 8.83 5.14
C LYS A 31 -2.49 7.67 5.89
N VAL A 32 -3.58 7.94 6.60
CA VAL A 32 -4.36 6.91 7.32
C VAL A 32 -4.95 5.89 6.34
N ALA A 33 -5.46 6.35 5.19
CA ALA A 33 -5.96 5.46 4.15
C ALA A 33 -4.86 4.54 3.60
N ALA A 34 -3.67 5.07 3.33
CA ALA A 34 -2.52 4.26 2.89
C ALA A 34 -2.13 3.19 3.94
N VAL A 35 -2.06 3.58 5.23
CA VAL A 35 -1.72 2.65 6.32
C VAL A 35 -2.77 1.53 6.43
N ASN A 36 -4.06 1.87 6.37
CA ASN A 36 -5.13 0.89 6.43
C ASN A 36 -5.10 -0.05 5.21
N ALA A 37 -4.84 0.48 4.01
CA ALA A 37 -4.73 -0.31 2.79
C ALA A 37 -3.58 -1.33 2.87
N ILE A 38 -2.40 -0.90 3.34
CA ILE A 38 -1.25 -1.79 3.55
C ILE A 38 -1.56 -2.85 4.63
N ARG A 39 -2.23 -2.44 5.71
CA ARG A 39 -2.59 -3.33 6.83
C ARG A 39 -3.56 -4.43 6.38
N GLU A 40 -4.57 -4.09 5.60
CA GLU A 40 -5.51 -5.11 5.10
C GLU A 40 -4.85 -6.00 4.05
N LEU A 41 -4.04 -5.43 3.13
CA LEU A 41 -3.30 -6.22 2.14
C LEU A 41 -2.35 -7.25 2.78
N ALA A 42 -1.73 -6.92 3.92
CA ALA A 42 -0.87 -7.86 4.65
C ALA A 42 -1.62 -9.10 5.16
N LYS A 43 -2.93 -9.01 5.35
CA LYS A 43 -3.79 -10.11 5.83
C LYS A 43 -4.40 -10.92 4.69
N GLU A 44 -4.30 -10.43 3.45
CA GLU A 44 -4.81 -11.14 2.28
C GLU A 44 -3.83 -12.24 1.84
N PRO A 45 -4.34 -13.37 1.31
CA PRO A 45 -3.50 -14.42 0.74
C PRO A 45 -2.52 -13.86 -0.29
N VAL A 46 -1.24 -14.20 -0.13
CA VAL A 46 -0.19 -13.72 -1.03
C VAL A 46 -0.15 -14.60 -2.28
N PRO A 47 -0.22 -14.02 -3.50
CA PRO A 47 -0.11 -14.78 -4.74
C PRO A 47 1.19 -15.60 -4.82
N GLN A 48 1.09 -16.79 -5.41
CA GLN A 48 2.23 -17.72 -5.55
C GLN A 48 3.41 -17.10 -6.28
N GLU A 49 3.15 -16.29 -7.31
CA GLU A 49 4.16 -15.56 -8.10
C GLU A 49 5.05 -14.66 -7.22
N ILE A 50 4.49 -14.07 -6.17
CA ILE A 50 5.23 -13.25 -5.21
C ILE A 50 6.05 -14.15 -4.28
N CYS A 51 5.48 -15.25 -3.79
CA CYS A 51 6.19 -16.23 -2.98
C CYS A 51 7.43 -16.78 -3.72
N GLU A 52 7.26 -17.12 -5.00
CA GLU A 52 8.34 -17.58 -5.90
C GLU A 52 9.43 -16.51 -6.10
N ALA A 53 9.04 -15.25 -6.34
CA ALA A 53 9.98 -14.14 -6.49
C ALA A 53 10.84 -13.91 -5.24
N TYR A 54 10.33 -14.28 -4.06
CA TYR A 54 11.04 -14.19 -2.78
C TYR A 54 11.65 -15.52 -2.31
N GLY A 55 11.50 -16.61 -3.08
CA GLY A 55 12.06 -17.93 -2.77
C GLY A 55 11.47 -18.57 -1.50
N VAL A 56 10.19 -18.32 -1.22
CA VAL A 56 9.46 -18.89 -0.06
C VAL A 56 8.27 -19.72 -0.53
N GLU A 57 7.84 -20.69 0.29
CA GLU A 57 6.65 -21.49 -0.02
C GLU A 57 5.36 -20.68 0.14
N SER A 58 5.25 -19.91 1.22
CA SER A 58 4.12 -19.04 1.48
C SER A 58 4.51 -17.85 2.36
N PHE A 59 3.71 -16.78 2.26
CA PHE A 59 3.67 -15.71 3.24
C PHE A 59 2.32 -15.77 3.95
N GLU A 60 2.35 -15.81 5.28
CA GLU A 60 1.16 -15.79 6.13
C GLU A 60 1.27 -14.66 7.13
N PHE A 61 0.18 -13.92 7.33
CA PHE A 61 0.15 -12.84 8.30
C PHE A 61 0.51 -13.36 9.70
N GLY A 62 1.58 -12.83 10.27
CA GLY A 62 2.12 -13.33 11.53
C GLY A 62 3.43 -12.64 11.90
N LYS A 63 4.09 -13.16 12.94
CA LYS A 63 5.30 -12.56 13.51
C LYS A 63 6.40 -12.29 12.46
N GLU A 64 6.51 -13.14 11.46
CA GLU A 64 7.53 -13.06 10.40
C GLU A 64 7.04 -12.35 9.13
N TYR A 65 5.77 -11.95 9.08
CA TYR A 65 5.17 -11.21 7.97
C TYR A 65 3.99 -10.35 8.49
N ILE A 66 4.31 -9.14 8.98
CA ILE A 66 3.29 -8.18 9.43
C ILE A 66 3.03 -7.07 8.40
N ILE A 67 3.85 -6.99 7.36
CA ILE A 67 3.83 -5.93 6.35
C ILE A 67 4.19 -6.52 4.99
N PRO A 68 3.53 -6.11 3.88
CA PRO A 68 3.81 -6.63 2.56
C PRO A 68 5.25 -6.34 2.13
N LYS A 69 5.76 -7.12 1.17
CA LYS A 69 7.10 -6.89 0.65
C LYS A 69 7.11 -5.69 -0.30
N PRO A 70 8.21 -4.91 -0.38
CA PRO A 70 8.30 -3.73 -1.26
C PRO A 70 7.96 -3.94 -2.74
N MET A 71 8.22 -5.14 -3.26
CA MET A 71 7.95 -5.51 -4.66
C MET A 71 6.64 -6.29 -4.82
N ASP A 72 5.78 -6.29 -3.79
CA ASP A 72 4.45 -6.89 -3.88
C ASP A 72 3.59 -6.06 -4.86
N VAL A 73 3.33 -6.64 -6.03
CA VAL A 73 2.62 -5.95 -7.13
C VAL A 73 1.22 -5.50 -6.76
N ARG A 74 0.59 -6.12 -5.75
CA ARG A 74 -0.75 -5.73 -5.28
C ARG A 74 -0.77 -4.33 -4.68
N LEU A 75 0.38 -3.84 -4.18
CA LEU A 75 0.51 -2.47 -3.67
C LEU A 75 0.21 -1.42 -4.74
N LEU A 76 0.49 -1.72 -6.02
CA LEU A 76 0.29 -0.79 -7.15
C LEU A 76 -1.18 -0.44 -7.37
N GLU A 77 -2.09 -1.32 -6.97
CA GLU A 77 -3.53 -1.13 -7.14
C GLU A 77 -4.17 -0.65 -5.84
N VAL A 78 -3.88 -1.35 -4.74
CA VAL A 78 -4.61 -1.19 -3.47
C VAL A 78 -4.32 0.15 -2.79
N VAL A 79 -3.04 0.55 -2.70
CA VAL A 79 -2.67 1.75 -1.94
C VAL A 79 -3.02 3.04 -2.70
N PRO A 80 -2.72 3.20 -4.00
CA PRO A 80 -3.10 4.39 -4.75
C PRO A 80 -4.61 4.60 -4.80
N ALA A 81 -5.40 3.54 -4.98
CA ALA A 81 -6.86 3.63 -4.99
C ALA A 81 -7.42 4.14 -3.65
N ALA A 82 -6.91 3.63 -2.53
CA ALA A 82 -7.30 4.08 -1.20
C ALA A 82 -6.94 5.55 -0.96
N VAL A 83 -5.73 5.97 -1.38
CA VAL A 83 -5.25 7.35 -1.23
C VAL A 83 -6.04 8.31 -2.12
N ALA A 84 -6.30 7.94 -3.38
CA ALA A 84 -7.11 8.72 -4.31
C ALA A 84 -8.52 8.93 -3.76
N ARG A 85 -9.14 7.87 -3.21
CA ARG A 85 -10.45 7.96 -2.57
C ARG A 85 -10.43 8.91 -1.37
N ALA A 86 -9.45 8.79 -0.48
CA ALA A 86 -9.32 9.67 0.67
C ALA A 86 -9.10 11.14 0.26
N ALA A 87 -8.37 11.41 -0.82
CA ALA A 87 -8.18 12.76 -1.34
C ALA A 87 -9.49 13.37 -1.90
N VAL A 88 -10.36 12.56 -2.50
CA VAL A 88 -11.70 12.98 -2.93
C VAL A 88 -12.59 13.25 -1.71
N ASP A 89 -12.64 12.30 -0.78
CA ASP A 89 -13.50 12.37 0.41
C ASP A 89 -13.13 13.53 1.33
N SER A 90 -11.84 13.90 1.41
CA SER A 90 -11.35 15.05 2.19
C SER A 90 -11.42 16.39 1.45
N GLY A 91 -11.84 16.40 0.18
CA GLY A 91 -12.01 17.61 -0.61
C GLY A 91 -10.72 18.25 -1.13
N VAL A 92 -9.58 17.53 -1.10
CA VAL A 92 -8.31 18.04 -1.65
C VAL A 92 -8.10 17.66 -3.11
N ALA A 93 -8.88 16.74 -3.68
CA ALA A 93 -8.85 16.34 -5.08
C ALA A 93 -9.37 17.45 -6.03
N ARG A 94 -8.82 17.49 -7.25
CA ARG A 94 -9.24 18.38 -8.34
C ARG A 94 -9.52 17.55 -9.59
N ASN A 95 -10.64 16.84 -9.58
CA ASN A 95 -11.12 16.04 -10.71
C ASN A 95 -11.95 16.87 -11.69
#